data_AF-A0A3M1PHQ2-F1
#
_entry.id   AF-A0A3M1PHQ2-F1
#
_cell.length_a   1.000
_cell.length_b   1.000
_cell.length_c   1.000
_cell.angle_alpha   90.00
_cell.angle_beta   90.00
_cell.angle_gamma   90.00
#
_symmetry.space_group_name_H-M   'P 1'
#
loop_
_entity.id
_entity.type
_entity.pdbx_description
1 polymer ?
#
loop_
_entity_poly.entity_id
_entity_poly.type
_entity_poly.pdbx_seq_one_letter_code
_entity_poly.pdbx_strand_id
1 'polypeptide(L)' 'VLEVLGGELEAIAPFTTPLTQAVRHCLYVRKIAPTPAEFPRPVGIPSQNPLSQSKSASIEGRV' A
#
# COMPACT_ATOMS: atom_id res chain seq x y z
N VAL A 1 0.27 5.65 -1.20
CA VAL A 1 -0.21 4.60 -2.15
C VAL A 1 -1.70 4.33 -2.00
N LEU A 2 -2.19 3.99 -0.79
CA LEU A 2 -3.61 3.66 -0.60
C LEU A 2 -4.55 4.81 -1.04
N GLU A 3 -4.18 6.05 -0.71
CA GLU A 3 -4.94 7.25 -1.06
C GLU A 3 -5.14 7.40 -2.58
N VAL A 4 -4.11 7.08 -3.38
CA VAL A 4 -4.17 7.11 -4.86
C VAL A 4 -5.24 6.15 -5.40
N LEU A 5 -5.48 5.05 -4.68
CA LEU A 5 -6.50 4.06 -5.01
C LEU A 5 -7.81 4.30 -4.24
N GLY A 6 -7.99 5.46 -3.61
CA GLY A 6 -9.18 5.82 -2.84
C GLY A 6 -9.36 5.03 -1.55
N GLY A 7 -8.27 4.48 -0.99
CA GLY A 7 -8.28 3.76 0.28
C GLY A 7 -7.47 4.46 1.36
N GLU A 8 -7.72 4.09 2.61
CA GLU A 8 -6.91 4.48 3.77
C GLU A 8 -6.57 3.26 4.61
N LEU A 9 -5.49 3.34 5.40
CA LEU A 9 -5.15 2.31 6.38
C LEU A 9 -5.96 2.55 7.65
N GLU A 10 -6.83 1.61 7.99
CA GLU A 10 -7.69 1.70 9.17
C GLU A 10 -7.02 1.13 10.41
N ALA A 11 -6.38 -0.04 10.28
CA ALA A 11 -5.70 -0.70 11.38
C ALA A 11 -4.63 -1.68 10.89
N ILE A 12 -3.67 -1.96 11.77
CA ILE A 12 -2.71 -3.07 11.64
C ILE A 12 -2.87 -3.95 12.87
N ALA A 13 -3.39 -5.17 12.70
CA ALA A 13 -3.57 -6.12 13.80
C ALA A 13 -2.54 -7.25 13.70
N PRO A 14 -1.61 -7.38 14.66
CA PRO A 14 -0.76 -8.55 14.75
C PRO A 14 -1.60 -9.77 15.20
N PHE A 15 -1.32 -10.93 14.64
CA PHE A 15 -1.84 -12.20 15.12
C PHE A 15 -0.82 -13.32 14.96
N THR A 16 -0.96 -14.36 15.77
CA THR A 16 -0.10 -15.53 15.74
C THR A 16 -0.83 -16.69 15.06
N THR A 17 -0.22 -17.30 14.04
CA THR A 17 -0.85 -18.43 13.34
C THR A 17 -1.02 -19.62 14.29
N PRO A 18 -2.18 -20.31 14.30
CA PRO A 18 -2.49 -21.31 15.31
C PRO A 18 -1.55 -22.53 15.27
N LEU A 19 -1.11 -22.95 14.08
CA LEU A 19 -0.25 -24.12 13.93
C LEU A 19 1.24 -23.79 14.08
N THR A 20 1.74 -22.83 13.31
CA THR A 20 3.18 -22.53 13.21
C THR A 20 3.65 -21.48 14.21
N GLN A 21 2.74 -20.89 14.97
CA GLN A 21 3.03 -19.83 15.94
C GLN A 21 3.80 -18.64 15.35
N ALA A 22 3.63 -18.40 14.05
CA ALA A 22 4.33 -17.35 13.34
C ALA A 22 3.57 -16.03 13.46
N VAL A 23 4.29 -14.93 13.70
CA VAL A 23 3.70 -13.60 13.73
C VAL A 23 3.29 -13.18 12.31
N ARG A 24 2.04 -12.75 12.16
CA ARG A 24 1.44 -12.19 10.94
C ARG A 24 0.74 -10.89 11.26
N HIS A 25 0.53 -10.05 10.26
CA HIS A 25 -0.18 -8.78 10.41
C HIS A 25 -1.34 -8.74 9.43
N CYS A 26 -2.54 -8.49 9.94
CA CYS A 26 -3.71 -8.14 9.15
C CYS A 26 -3.72 -6.63 8.94
N LEU A 27 -3.66 -6.20 7.67
CA LEU A 27 -3.80 -4.80 7.29
C LEU A 27 -5.26 -4.56 6.90
N TYR A 28 -5.97 -3.75 7.67
CA TYR A 28 -7.34 -3.34 7.36
C TYR A 28 -7.28 -2.08 6.53
N VAL A 29 -7.76 -2.16 5.29
CA VAL A 29 -7.79 -1.04 4.34
C VAL A 29 -9.24 -0.69 4.07
N ARG A 30 -9.62 0.55 4.40
CA ARG A 30 -10.99 1.05 4.20
C ARG A 30 -11.08 1.77 2.87
N LYS A 31 -12.13 1.47 2.11
CA LYS A 31 -12.44 2.15 0.85
C LYS A 31 -13.21 3.44 1.14
N ILE A 32 -12.60 4.59 0.90
CA ILE A 32 -13.15 5.92 1.26
C ILE A 32 -13.53 6.78 0.05
N ALA A 33 -13.02 6.46 -1.13
CA ALA A 33 -13.35 7.12 -2.39
C ALA A 33 -13.35 6.10 -3.55
N PRO A 34 -14.05 6.38 -4.67
CA PRO A 34 -13.94 5.56 -5.88
C PRO A 34 -12.49 5.38 -6.32
N THR A 35 -12.15 4.24 -6.91
CA THR A 35 -10.83 4.06 -7.52
C THR A 35 -10.81 4.90 -8.81
N PRO A 36 -9.76 5.70 -9.07
CA PRO A 36 -9.63 6.41 -10.34
C PRO A 36 -9.67 5.44 -11.54
N ALA A 37 -10.23 5.88 -12.67
CA ALA A 37 -10.52 5.03 -13.83
C ALA A 37 -9.26 4.54 -14.56
N GLU A 38 -8.12 5.20 -14.36
CA GLU A 38 -6.81 4.77 -14.85
C GLU A 38 -6.27 3.51 -14.15
N PHE A 39 -6.96 3.03 -13.10
CA PHE A 39 -6.64 1.79 -12.40
C PHE A 39 -7.70 0.70 -12.63
N PRO A 40 -7.29 -0.58 -12.74
CA PRO A 40 -5.92 -1.06 -12.69
C PRO A 40 -5.12 -0.69 -13.96
N ARG A 41 -3.81 -0.49 -13.79
CA ARG A 41 -2.89 -0.34 -14.93
C ARG A 41 -2.81 -1.66 -15.73
N PRO A 42 -2.36 -1.64 -17.01
CA PRO A 42 -2.24 -2.84 -17.82
C PRO A 42 -1.51 -4.00 -17.12
N VAL A 43 -1.84 -5.23 -17.50
CA VAL A 43 -1.27 -6.45 -16.93
C VAL A 43 0.27 -6.38 -16.89
N GLY A 44 0.87 -6.82 -15.78
CA GLY A 44 2.32 -6.76 -15.58
C GLY A 44 2.83 -5.42 -15.03
N ILE A 45 2.23 -4.28 -15.39
CA ILE A 45 2.66 -2.94 -14.95
C ILE A 45 2.56 -2.77 -13.42
N PRO A 46 1.52 -3.24 -12.71
CA PRO A 46 1.48 -3.19 -11.24
C PRO A 46 2.66 -3.87 -10.56
N SER A 47 3.17 -4.96 -11.13
CA SER A 47 4.30 -5.73 -10.60
C SER A 47 5.65 -5.09 -10.98
N GLN A 48 5.81 -4.71 -12.26
CA GLN A 48 7.06 -4.13 -12.78
C GLN A 48 7.32 -2.71 -12.27
N ASN A 49 6.26 -1.89 -12.14
CA ASN A 49 6.35 -0.50 -11.72
C ASN A 49 5.40 -0.24 -10.55
N PRO A 50 5.69 -0.69 -9.33
CA PRO A 50 4.81 -0.49 -8.18
C PRO A 50 4.54 1.00 -7.88
N LEU A 51 3.36 1.32 -7.34
CA LEU A 51 2.99 2.70 -6.99
C LEU A 51 3.86 3.30 -5.87
N SER A 52 4.57 2.47 -5.10
CA SER A 52 5.48 2.92 -4.03
C SER A 52 6.83 3.42 -4.55
N GLN A 53 7.16 3.20 -5.82
CA GLN A 53 8.46 3.57 -6.39
C GLN A 53 8.40 4.94 -7.08
N SER A 54 8.19 6.01 -6.31
CA SER A 54 8.64 7.35 -6.71
C SER A 54 10.02 7.58 -6.11
N LYS A 55 11.02 7.92 -6.94
CA LYS A 55 12.35 8.36 -6.47
C LYS A 55 12.18 9.35 -5.31
N SER A 56 12.92 9.11 -4.24
CA SER A 56 13.13 10.04 -3.14
C SER A 56 13.25 11.46 -3.67
N ALA A 57 12.29 12.32 -3.31
CA ALA A 57 12.47 13.75 -3.42
C ALA A 57 13.78 14.09 -2.69
N SER A 58 14.72 14.71 -3.41
CA SER A 58 15.95 15.26 -2.87
C SER A 58 15.63 16.08 -1.61
N ILE A 59 16.14 15.64 -0.46
CA ILE A 59 16.36 16.54 0.66
C ILE A 59 17.80 17.04 0.49
N GLU A 60 18.01 17.93 -0.47
CA GLU A 60 19.16 18.83 -0.47
C GLU A 60 18.68 20.19 0.00
N GLY A 61 19.20 20.62 1.16
CA GLY A 61 19.13 22.01 1.60
C GLY A 61 18.13 22.29 2.73
N ARG A 62 18.57 22.07 3.97
CA ARG A 62 18.44 23.01 5.09
C ARG A 62 19.18 22.46 6.31
N VAL A 63 20.46 22.85 6.40
CA VAL A 63 21.14 23.12 7.67
C VAL A 63 20.89 24.59 7.98
#